data_AF-A0A0U1DAF4-F1
#
_entry.id   AF-A0A0U1DAF4-F1
#
_cell.length_a   1.000
_cell.length_b   1.000
_cell.length_c   1.000
_cell.angle_alpha   90.00
_cell.angle_beta   90.00
_cell.angle_gamma   90.00
#
_symmetry.space_group_name_H-M   'P 1'
#
loop_
_entity.id
_entity.type
_entity.pdbx_description
1 polymer ?
#
loop_
_entity_poly.entity_id
_entity_poly.type
_entity_poly.pdbx_seq_one_letter_code
_entity_poly.pdbx_strand_id
1 'polypeptide(L)'
;MGPSAQRLSRRELDELDCRFFGRSLLSMGHTMSTANVIMQLANPAVGYGVARSKVEDGRLDRHPIKRARTTASYLAVAVLGNAEDRRRYRQAVNRQHAQVRSDGDSPVEYNAMDPELQLWVAACLYFGWEDIYQRVHGPLTGAEREKFYQQGKVCGTTLQMPAEMWPPDRDAFTRYWDAQVEKIQISDEVRELLLGIANFGYAHPVIQKRFGPVKYRRTIGYLPPAFREAMRVRGRPRINSGSTNMWRGVSQGSGRSHCGCRS
;
A
#
# COMPACT_ATOMS: atom_id res chain seq x y z
N MET A 1 23.17 17.99 19.65
CA MET A 1 22.77 16.62 20.01
C MET A 1 21.26 16.60 20.13
N GLY A 2 20.55 16.12 19.10
CA GLY A 2 19.09 15.98 19.17
C GLY A 2 18.72 14.88 20.17
N PRO A 3 17.53 14.95 20.81
CA PRO A 3 17.10 13.90 21.72
C PRO A 3 17.08 12.57 20.96
N SER A 4 17.84 11.59 21.46
CA SER A 4 17.84 10.23 20.95
C SER A 4 16.41 9.72 20.98
N ALA A 5 15.78 9.56 19.80
CA ALA A 5 14.50 8.89 19.68
C ALA A 5 14.65 7.51 20.33
N GLN A 6 13.98 7.31 21.46
CA GLN A 6 14.07 6.07 22.24
C GLN A 6 13.59 4.93 21.34
N ARG A 7 14.47 3.98 21.03
CA ARG A 7 14.12 2.81 20.22
C ARG A 7 13.03 2.04 20.94
N LEU A 8 11.90 1.83 20.26
CA LEU A 8 10.83 1.00 20.80
C LEU A 8 11.31 -0.45 20.76
N SER A 9 11.35 -1.09 21.92
CA SER A 9 11.57 -2.52 22.01
C SER A 9 10.45 -3.27 21.28
N ARG A 10 10.74 -4.51 20.89
CA ARG A 10 9.76 -5.36 20.19
C ARG A 10 8.48 -5.57 21.00
N ARG A 11 8.62 -5.67 22.32
CA ARG A 11 7.50 -5.80 23.25
C ARG A 11 6.61 -4.56 23.22
N GLU A 12 7.21 -3.37 23.26
CA GLU A 12 6.46 -2.11 23.19
C GLU A 12 5.72 -1.96 21.86
N LEU A 13 6.31 -2.40 20.75
CA LEU A 13 5.64 -2.43 19.44
C LEU A 13 4.45 -3.41 19.41
N ASP A 14 4.63 -4.57 20.02
CA ASP A 14 3.58 -5.59 20.12
C ASP A 14 2.45 -5.16 21.09
N GLU A 15 2.70 -4.23 22.01
CA GLU A 15 1.73 -3.65 22.96
C GLU A 15 1.01 -2.39 22.45
N LEU A 16 1.35 -1.88 21.25
CA LEU A 16 0.69 -0.70 20.66
C LEU A 16 -0.84 -0.89 20.56
N ASP A 17 -1.58 0.02 21.19
CA ASP A 17 -3.03 0.14 20.99
C ASP A 17 -3.31 0.68 19.58
N CYS A 18 -3.75 -0.19 18.68
CA CYS A 18 -4.09 0.14 17.31
C CYS A 18 -5.61 0.19 17.06
N ARG A 19 -6.46 0.24 18.10
CA ARG A 19 -7.92 0.17 17.93
C ARG A 19 -8.50 1.33 17.10
N PHE A 20 -7.90 2.51 17.20
CA PHE A 20 -8.35 3.68 16.44
C PHE A 20 -8.07 3.51 14.94
N PHE A 21 -6.83 3.13 14.60
CA PHE A 21 -6.42 2.74 13.24
C PHE A 21 -7.23 1.56 12.71
N GLY A 22 -7.56 0.60 13.58
CA GLY A 22 -8.32 -0.60 13.25
C GLY A 22 -9.74 -0.37 12.77
N ARG A 23 -10.34 0.79 13.05
CA ARG A 23 -11.67 1.13 12.52
C ARG A 23 -11.71 1.08 10.98
N SER A 24 -10.59 1.38 10.32
CA SER A 24 -10.46 1.30 8.86
C SER A 24 -10.62 -0.10 8.29
N LEU A 25 -10.27 -1.15 9.05
CA LEU A 25 -10.31 -2.53 8.59
C LEU A 25 -11.74 -2.97 8.25
N LEU A 26 -12.70 -2.60 9.10
CA LEU A 26 -14.12 -2.93 8.93
C LEU A 26 -14.78 -2.14 7.79
N SER A 27 -14.20 -1.00 7.43
CA SER A 27 -14.69 -0.13 6.36
C SER A 27 -14.10 -0.45 4.98
N MET A 28 -13.08 -1.31 4.91
CA MET A 28 -12.38 -1.59 3.65
C MET A 28 -13.15 -2.57 2.76
N GLY A 29 -13.78 -2.05 1.69
CA GLY A 29 -14.36 -2.89 0.64
C GLY A 29 -13.31 -3.51 -0.31
N HIS A 30 -13.65 -4.65 -0.92
CA HIS A 30 -12.79 -5.41 -1.85
C HIS A 30 -12.22 -4.64 -3.06
N THR A 31 -12.78 -3.47 -3.41
CA THR A 31 -12.28 -2.66 -4.53
C THR A 31 -11.16 -1.72 -4.13
N MET A 32 -11.18 -1.19 -2.91
CA MET A 32 -10.08 -0.39 -2.37
C MET A 32 -8.86 -1.26 -2.07
N SER A 33 -9.06 -2.52 -1.68
CA SER A 33 -7.94 -3.46 -1.54
C SER A 33 -7.23 -3.72 -2.87
N THR A 34 -7.97 -3.82 -3.99
CA THR A 34 -7.34 -3.97 -5.32
C THR A 34 -6.55 -2.71 -5.71
N ALA A 35 -7.09 -1.52 -5.45
CA ALA A 35 -6.37 -0.26 -5.69
C ALA A 35 -5.08 -0.18 -4.86
N ASN A 36 -5.12 -0.65 -3.61
CA ASN A 36 -3.95 -0.71 -2.75
C ASN A 36 -2.86 -1.65 -3.28
N VAL A 37 -3.25 -2.83 -3.80
CA VAL A 37 -2.33 -3.76 -4.46
C VAL A 37 -1.65 -3.10 -5.66
N ILE A 38 -2.40 -2.36 -6.49
CA ILE A 38 -1.81 -1.62 -7.61
C ILE A 38 -0.76 -0.61 -7.10
N MET A 39 -1.04 0.12 -6.01
CA MET A 39 -0.08 1.06 -5.44
C MET A 39 1.20 0.36 -4.96
N GLN A 40 1.07 -0.78 -4.25
CA GLN A 40 2.22 -1.54 -3.79
C GLN A 40 3.11 -2.01 -4.96
N LEU A 41 2.50 -2.60 -5.99
CA LEU A 41 3.18 -3.15 -7.16
C LEU A 41 3.68 -2.09 -8.15
N ALA A 42 3.41 -0.80 -7.88
CA ALA A 42 3.95 0.30 -8.65
C ALA A 42 5.44 0.60 -8.33
N ASN A 43 5.97 0.03 -7.25
CA ASN A 43 7.41 -0.08 -7.08
C ASN A 43 7.90 -1.30 -7.89
N PRO A 44 8.86 -1.15 -8.83
CA PRO A 44 9.30 -2.24 -9.71
C PRO A 44 9.75 -3.50 -8.96
N ALA A 45 10.52 -3.36 -7.88
CA ALA A 45 11.02 -4.50 -7.10
C ALA A 45 9.87 -5.30 -6.48
N VAL A 46 8.86 -4.61 -5.94
CA VAL A 46 7.64 -5.25 -5.41
C VAL A 46 6.80 -5.86 -6.55
N GLY A 47 6.64 -5.13 -7.66
CA GLY A 47 5.93 -5.56 -8.86
C GLY A 47 6.43 -6.89 -9.40
N TYR A 48 7.73 -6.98 -9.69
CA TYR A 48 8.36 -8.19 -10.18
C TYR A 48 8.40 -9.29 -9.13
N GLY A 49 8.66 -8.96 -7.86
CA GLY A 49 8.65 -9.94 -6.77
C GLY A 49 7.31 -10.66 -6.62
N VAL A 50 6.19 -9.99 -6.94
CA VAL A 50 4.87 -10.63 -6.96
C VAL A 50 4.60 -11.34 -8.29
N ALA A 51 4.83 -10.68 -9.42
CA ALA A 51 4.53 -11.24 -10.75
C ALA A 51 5.30 -12.55 -11.05
N ARG A 52 6.57 -12.60 -10.62
CA ARG A 52 7.48 -13.73 -10.83
C ARG A 52 7.66 -14.60 -9.59
N SER A 53 6.81 -14.44 -8.58
CA SER A 53 6.89 -15.26 -7.36
C SER A 53 6.74 -16.74 -7.69
N LYS A 54 7.72 -17.54 -7.25
CA LYS A 54 7.74 -19.01 -7.34
C LYS A 54 6.90 -19.67 -6.23
N VAL A 55 6.34 -18.88 -5.31
CA VAL A 55 5.49 -19.36 -4.22
C VAL A 55 4.07 -19.56 -4.76
N GLU A 56 3.84 -20.73 -5.38
CA GLU A 56 2.57 -21.09 -6.02
C GLU A 56 1.35 -20.89 -5.11
N ASP A 57 1.47 -21.31 -3.86
CA ASP A 57 0.42 -21.22 -2.84
C ASP A 57 0.05 -19.78 -2.44
N GLY A 58 0.92 -18.81 -2.77
CA GLY A 58 0.77 -17.38 -2.46
C GLY A 58 0.32 -16.53 -3.66
N ARG A 59 0.22 -17.12 -4.86
CA ARG A 59 -0.12 -16.42 -6.10
C ARG A 59 -1.54 -15.87 -6.08
N LEU A 60 -1.67 -14.54 -6.18
CA LEU A 60 -2.95 -13.82 -6.11
C LEU A 60 -3.87 -14.14 -7.30
N ASP A 61 -3.30 -14.31 -8.48
CA ASP A 61 -3.98 -14.65 -9.74
C ASP A 61 -4.56 -16.08 -9.72
N ARG A 62 -3.91 -17.01 -9.03
CA ARG A 62 -4.33 -18.43 -8.95
C ARG A 62 -5.21 -18.75 -7.74
N HIS A 63 -4.91 -18.16 -6.59
CA HIS A 63 -5.61 -18.43 -5.34
C HIS A 63 -6.19 -17.15 -4.69
N PRO A 64 -7.04 -16.39 -5.41
CA PRO A 64 -7.49 -15.07 -4.98
C PRO A 64 -8.25 -15.10 -3.64
N ILE A 65 -9.05 -16.14 -3.38
CA ILE A 65 -9.80 -16.30 -2.13
C ILE A 65 -8.85 -16.61 -0.95
N LYS A 66 -7.94 -17.58 -1.13
CA LYS A 66 -6.92 -17.93 -0.12
C LYS A 66 -6.03 -16.72 0.18
N ARG A 67 -5.62 -15.98 -0.86
CA ARG A 67 -4.77 -14.81 -0.72
C ARG A 67 -5.51 -13.65 -0.06
N ALA A 68 -6.75 -13.36 -0.45
CA ALA A 68 -7.58 -12.35 0.22
C ALA A 68 -7.77 -12.67 1.70
N ARG A 69 -8.06 -13.94 2.04
CA ARG A 69 -8.16 -14.40 3.43
C ARG A 69 -6.85 -14.22 4.18
N THR A 70 -5.73 -14.64 3.61
CA THR A 70 -4.41 -14.54 4.26
C THR A 70 -4.01 -13.10 4.53
N THR A 71 -4.21 -12.20 3.56
CA THR A 71 -3.94 -10.76 3.74
C THR A 71 -4.89 -10.13 4.75
N ALA A 72 -6.18 -10.45 4.71
CA ALA A 72 -7.15 -9.95 5.67
C ALA A 72 -6.84 -10.42 7.10
N SER A 73 -6.46 -11.68 7.27
CA SER A 73 -6.03 -12.22 8.57
C SER A 73 -4.74 -11.57 9.06
N TYR A 74 -3.76 -11.33 8.19
CA TYR A 74 -2.55 -10.60 8.56
C TYR A 74 -2.88 -9.18 9.05
N LEU A 75 -3.71 -8.44 8.32
CA LEU A 75 -4.10 -7.08 8.68
C LEU A 75 -4.92 -7.05 9.98
N ALA A 76 -5.80 -8.04 10.18
CA ALA A 76 -6.53 -8.19 11.43
C ALA A 76 -5.58 -8.45 12.61
N VAL A 77 -4.59 -9.33 12.45
CA VAL A 77 -3.60 -9.62 13.51
C VAL A 77 -2.67 -8.43 13.76
N ALA A 78 -2.27 -7.71 12.73
CA ALA A 78 -1.44 -6.52 12.88
C ALA A 78 -2.12 -5.50 13.82
N VAL A 79 -3.44 -5.33 13.68
CA VAL A 79 -4.18 -4.30 14.41
C VAL A 79 -4.76 -4.80 15.73
N LEU A 80 -5.35 -5.99 15.73
CA LEU A 80 -6.16 -6.52 16.83
C LEU A 80 -5.47 -7.67 17.56
N GLY A 81 -4.44 -8.27 16.97
CA GLY A 81 -3.71 -9.39 17.55
C GLY A 81 -2.81 -8.95 18.71
N ASN A 82 -2.63 -9.87 19.66
CA ASN A 82 -1.66 -9.70 20.75
C ASN A 82 -0.22 -9.99 20.27
N ALA A 83 0.76 -9.84 21.16
CA ALA A 83 2.17 -10.09 20.86
C ALA A 83 2.46 -11.50 20.33
N GLU A 84 1.75 -12.50 20.83
CA GLU A 84 1.88 -13.88 20.37
C GLU A 84 1.29 -14.06 18.97
N ASP A 85 0.11 -13.52 18.69
CA ASP A 85 -0.50 -13.58 17.35
C ASP A 85 0.41 -12.94 16.32
N ARG A 86 0.91 -11.72 16.61
CA ARG A 86 1.83 -10.97 15.74
C ARG A 86 3.12 -11.75 15.50
N ARG A 87 3.68 -12.38 16.55
CA ARG A 87 4.88 -13.24 16.43
C ARG A 87 4.63 -14.45 15.54
N ARG A 88 3.54 -15.18 15.74
CA ARG A 88 3.21 -16.38 14.96
C ARG A 88 2.97 -16.05 13.49
N TYR A 89 2.19 -15.01 13.20
CA TYR A 89 1.94 -14.56 11.83
C TYR A 89 3.21 -14.10 11.13
N ARG A 90 4.05 -13.32 11.83
CA ARG A 90 5.37 -12.92 11.32
C ARG A 90 6.22 -14.12 10.93
N GLN A 91 6.36 -15.12 11.79
CA GLN A 91 7.13 -16.33 11.46
C GLN A 91 6.55 -17.05 10.22
N ALA A 92 5.22 -17.13 10.10
CA ALA A 92 4.58 -17.72 8.94
C ALA A 92 4.84 -16.92 7.65
N VAL A 93 4.73 -15.58 7.70
CA VAL A 93 5.00 -14.70 6.57
C VAL A 93 6.47 -14.73 6.18
N ASN A 94 7.41 -14.74 7.14
CA ASN A 94 8.84 -14.79 6.89
C ASN A 94 9.24 -16.03 6.10
N ARG A 95 8.65 -17.19 6.40
CA ARG A 95 8.90 -18.42 5.62
C ARG A 95 8.49 -18.26 4.15
N GLN A 96 7.45 -17.48 3.86
CA GLN A 96 7.04 -17.19 2.49
C GLN A 96 7.92 -16.10 1.86
N HIS A 97 8.19 -15.01 2.57
CA HIS A 97 9.02 -13.91 2.09
C HIS A 97 10.46 -14.32 1.80
N ALA A 98 11.04 -15.24 2.58
CA ALA A 98 12.40 -15.74 2.35
C ALA A 98 12.58 -16.42 0.99
N GLN A 99 11.49 -16.87 0.36
CA GLN A 99 11.49 -17.48 -0.97
C GLN A 99 11.34 -16.46 -2.10
N VAL A 100 10.89 -15.24 -1.79
CA VAL A 100 10.62 -14.18 -2.78
C VAL A 100 11.85 -13.27 -2.88
N ARG A 101 12.73 -13.61 -3.80
CA ARG A 101 13.95 -12.88 -4.12
C ARG A 101 14.24 -12.97 -5.62
N SER A 102 14.92 -11.96 -6.16
CA SER A 102 15.36 -11.94 -7.55
C SER A 102 16.37 -13.05 -7.84
N ASP A 103 16.43 -13.43 -9.10
CA ASP A 103 17.43 -14.33 -9.69
C ASP A 103 18.06 -13.67 -10.93
N GLY A 104 18.93 -14.39 -11.65
CA GLY A 104 19.69 -13.85 -12.79
C GLY A 104 18.83 -13.33 -13.95
N ASP A 105 17.58 -13.78 -14.06
CA ASP A 105 16.65 -13.39 -15.13
C ASP A 105 15.70 -12.25 -14.69
N SER A 106 15.84 -11.77 -13.45
CA SER A 106 14.98 -10.74 -12.88
C SER A 106 15.37 -9.34 -13.41
N PRO A 107 14.43 -8.50 -13.89
CA PRO A 107 14.78 -7.21 -14.50
C PRO A 107 15.26 -6.16 -13.50
N VAL A 108 14.96 -6.39 -12.22
CA VAL A 108 15.40 -5.57 -11.07
C VAL A 108 15.71 -6.49 -9.90
N GLU A 109 16.62 -6.07 -9.04
CA GLU A 109 16.89 -6.77 -7.79
C GLU A 109 15.73 -6.58 -6.79
N TYR A 110 15.34 -7.64 -6.10
CA TYR A 110 14.35 -7.57 -5.04
C TYR A 110 14.53 -8.67 -4.00
N ASN A 111 14.12 -8.38 -2.78
CA ASN A 111 14.04 -9.34 -1.69
C ASN A 111 12.85 -8.96 -0.80
N ALA A 112 11.89 -9.85 -0.58
CA ALA A 112 10.73 -9.54 0.25
C ALA A 112 11.06 -9.38 1.75
N MET A 113 12.28 -9.76 2.16
CA MET A 113 12.84 -9.48 3.49
C MET A 113 13.52 -8.11 3.59
N ASP A 114 13.59 -7.34 2.49
CA ASP A 114 14.16 -6.00 2.47
C ASP A 114 13.28 -5.01 3.29
N PRO A 115 13.83 -4.42 4.37
CA PRO A 115 13.11 -3.44 5.18
C PRO A 115 12.58 -2.22 4.41
N GLU A 116 13.26 -1.76 3.35
CA GLU A 116 12.84 -0.58 2.58
C GLU A 116 11.62 -0.90 1.70
N LEU A 117 11.61 -2.07 1.06
CA LEU A 117 10.45 -2.54 0.30
C LEU A 117 9.25 -2.80 1.24
N GLN A 118 9.50 -3.27 2.46
CA GLN A 118 8.45 -3.41 3.48
C GLN A 118 7.89 -2.07 3.92
N LEU A 119 8.74 -1.05 4.09
CA LEU A 119 8.29 0.31 4.39
C LEU A 119 7.38 0.84 3.28
N TRP A 120 7.72 0.64 2.00
CA TRP A 120 6.84 1.01 0.88
C TRP A 120 5.48 0.32 0.94
N VAL A 121 5.47 -1.01 1.11
CA VAL A 121 4.21 -1.78 1.22
C VAL A 121 3.38 -1.31 2.41
N ALA A 122 4.00 -1.09 3.57
CA ALA A 122 3.33 -0.58 4.77
C ALA A 122 2.78 0.83 4.56
N ALA A 123 3.52 1.70 3.86
CA ALA A 123 3.07 3.03 3.52
C ALA A 123 1.84 3.01 2.60
N CYS A 124 1.81 2.14 1.58
CA CYS A 124 0.62 1.96 0.76
C CYS A 124 -0.59 1.50 1.59
N LEU A 125 -0.40 0.53 2.49
CA LEU A 125 -1.46 0.07 3.38
C LEU A 125 -2.01 1.22 4.25
N TYR A 126 -1.13 1.94 4.94
CA TYR A 126 -1.49 3.10 5.74
C TYR A 126 -2.25 4.14 4.92
N PHE A 127 -1.76 4.48 3.73
CA PHE A 127 -2.38 5.44 2.83
C PHE A 127 -3.83 5.06 2.49
N GLY A 128 -4.07 3.79 2.14
CA GLY A 128 -5.42 3.29 1.86
C GLY A 128 -6.32 3.28 3.10
N TRP A 129 -5.75 3.06 4.28
CA TRP A 129 -6.48 3.01 5.55
C TRP A 129 -6.85 4.39 6.07
N GLU A 130 -5.98 5.37 5.87
CA GLU A 130 -6.25 6.77 6.17
C GLU A 130 -7.33 7.33 5.23
N ASP A 131 -7.27 7.02 3.93
CA ASP A 131 -8.27 7.43 2.95
C ASP A 131 -9.66 6.83 3.27
N ILE A 132 -9.75 5.54 3.60
CA ILE A 132 -11.05 4.94 3.96
C ILE A 132 -11.58 5.46 5.29
N TYR A 133 -10.71 5.65 6.29
CA TYR A 133 -11.12 6.22 7.57
C TYR A 133 -11.80 7.57 7.35
N GLN A 134 -11.14 8.46 6.62
CA GLN A 134 -11.63 9.81 6.43
C GLN A 134 -12.93 9.88 5.62
N ARG A 135 -13.13 8.94 4.70
CA ARG A 135 -14.38 8.83 3.92
C ARG A 135 -15.57 8.38 4.76
N VAL A 136 -15.36 7.56 5.78
CA VAL A 136 -16.43 6.96 6.60
C VAL A 136 -16.67 7.76 7.88
N HIS A 137 -15.61 8.26 8.50
CA HIS A 137 -15.64 8.88 9.82
C HIS A 137 -15.37 10.38 9.81
N GLY A 138 -15.05 10.97 8.65
CA GLY A 138 -14.70 12.38 8.52
C GLY A 138 -13.19 12.65 8.67
N PRO A 139 -12.75 13.89 8.44
CA PRO A 139 -11.33 14.25 8.34
C PRO A 139 -10.58 14.01 9.66
N LEU A 140 -9.34 13.51 9.54
CA LEU A 140 -8.42 13.40 10.68
C LEU A 140 -7.68 14.73 10.85
N THR A 141 -7.74 15.32 12.05
CA THR A 141 -7.11 16.62 12.34
C THR A 141 -6.33 16.62 13.64
N GLY A 142 -5.38 17.56 13.78
CA GLY A 142 -4.62 17.77 15.00
C GLY A 142 -4.00 16.49 15.59
N ALA A 143 -4.21 16.29 16.90
CA ALA A 143 -3.68 15.15 17.62
C ALA A 143 -4.25 13.79 17.17
N GLU A 144 -5.48 13.75 16.64
CA GLU A 144 -6.08 12.51 16.14
C GLU A 144 -5.39 12.02 14.87
N ARG A 145 -5.03 12.94 13.97
CA ARG A 145 -4.25 12.62 12.76
C ARG A 145 -2.93 11.98 13.12
N GLU A 146 -2.20 12.56 14.07
CA GLU A 146 -0.91 12.04 14.49
C GLU A 146 -1.04 10.71 15.25
N LYS A 147 -2.05 10.58 16.11
CA LYS A 147 -2.34 9.29 16.79
C LYS A 147 -2.67 8.18 15.79
N PHE A 148 -3.52 8.46 14.80
CA PHE A 148 -3.86 7.51 13.73
C PHE A 148 -2.60 7.11 12.95
N TYR A 149 -1.76 8.10 12.62
CA TYR A 149 -0.50 7.90 11.93
C TYR A 149 0.48 6.99 12.69
N GLN A 150 0.71 7.27 13.98
CA GLN A 150 1.64 6.48 14.78
C GLN A 150 1.18 5.03 14.96
N GLN A 151 -0.13 4.78 15.04
CA GLN A 151 -0.66 3.42 15.07
C GLN A 151 -0.46 2.66 13.75
N GLY A 152 -0.39 3.39 12.62
CA GLY A 152 -0.16 2.84 11.30
C GLY A 152 1.17 2.10 11.12
N LYS A 153 2.18 2.39 11.95
CA LYS A 153 3.50 1.72 11.88
C LYS A 153 3.40 0.20 12.00
N VAL A 154 2.34 -0.30 12.64
CA VAL A 154 2.07 -1.73 12.81
C VAL A 154 1.93 -2.47 11.48
N CYS A 155 1.55 -1.78 10.40
CA CYS A 155 1.52 -2.35 9.05
C CYS A 155 2.88 -2.91 8.62
N GLY A 156 3.97 -2.24 8.99
CA GLY A 156 5.34 -2.66 8.70
C GLY A 156 6.01 -3.38 9.85
N THR A 157 5.86 -2.89 11.09
CA THR A 157 6.59 -3.43 12.25
C THR A 157 6.13 -4.84 12.66
N THR A 158 4.92 -5.25 12.24
CA THR A 158 4.48 -6.64 12.39
C THR A 158 5.41 -7.60 11.63
N LEU A 159 6.14 -7.16 10.61
CA LEU A 159 7.15 -7.94 9.88
C LEU A 159 8.58 -7.57 10.27
N GLN A 160 9.48 -7.29 9.32
CA GLN A 160 10.92 -7.12 9.56
C GLN A 160 11.27 -5.65 9.72
N MET A 161 10.43 -4.74 9.21
CA MET A 161 10.63 -3.30 9.27
C MET A 161 10.84 -2.81 10.72
N PRO A 162 12.04 -2.33 11.09
CA PRO A 162 12.22 -1.61 12.36
C PRO A 162 11.32 -0.37 12.44
N ALA A 163 10.92 -0.01 13.67
CA ALA A 163 9.97 1.08 13.89
C ALA A 163 10.56 2.45 13.57
N GLU A 164 11.88 2.58 13.67
CA GLU A 164 12.64 3.81 13.43
C GLU A 164 12.66 4.20 11.95
N MET A 165 12.40 3.27 11.04
CA MET A 165 12.25 3.59 9.61
C MET A 165 10.88 4.14 9.26
N TRP A 166 9.87 3.94 10.12
CA TRP A 166 8.58 4.59 9.93
C TRP A 166 8.80 6.11 10.07
N PRO A 167 8.31 6.95 9.13
CA PRO A 167 8.57 8.38 9.22
C PRO A 167 8.09 8.92 10.58
N PRO A 168 8.82 9.86 11.19
CA PRO A 168 8.62 10.21 12.61
C PRO A 168 7.26 10.85 12.90
N ASP A 169 6.67 11.52 11.91
CA ASP A 169 5.39 12.21 12.00
C ASP A 169 4.66 12.15 10.66
N ARG A 170 3.39 12.55 10.66
CA ARG A 170 2.55 12.46 9.47
C ARG A 170 3.01 13.38 8.33
N ASP A 171 3.76 14.45 8.59
CA ASP A 171 4.26 15.36 7.55
C ASP A 171 5.53 14.81 6.90
N ALA A 172 6.40 14.15 7.68
CA ALA A 172 7.50 13.35 7.18
C ALA A 172 7.02 12.20 6.31
N PHE A 173 5.90 11.57 6.66
CA PHE A 173 5.26 10.58 5.78
C PHE A 173 4.84 11.16 4.45
N THR A 174 4.26 12.37 4.42
CA THR A 174 3.89 13.03 3.14
C THR A 174 5.13 13.20 2.26
N ARG A 175 6.24 13.70 2.81
CA ARG A 175 7.49 13.86 2.05
C ARG A 175 8.03 12.53 1.53
N TYR A 176 8.02 11.49 2.37
CA TYR A 176 8.41 10.14 1.97
C TYR A 176 7.51 9.62 0.83
N TRP A 177 6.19 9.77 0.97
CA TRP A 177 5.21 9.32 0.00
C TRP A 177 5.41 9.99 -1.35
N ASP A 178 5.53 11.32 -1.38
CA ASP A 178 5.70 12.09 -2.61
C ASP A 178 7.00 11.66 -3.33
N ALA A 179 8.11 11.53 -2.59
CA ALA A 179 9.39 11.07 -3.15
C ALA A 179 9.35 9.62 -3.68
N GLN A 180 8.50 8.75 -3.13
CA GLN A 180 8.31 7.39 -3.66
C GLN A 180 7.39 7.38 -4.87
N VAL A 181 6.34 8.22 -4.88
CA VAL A 181 5.42 8.37 -6.01
C VAL A 181 6.16 8.82 -7.27
N GLU A 182 7.19 9.65 -7.15
CA GLU A 182 8.03 10.05 -8.29
C GLU A 182 8.81 8.88 -8.92
N LYS A 183 9.04 7.81 -8.17
CA LYS A 183 9.85 6.65 -8.60
C LYS A 183 9.01 5.48 -9.13
N ILE A 184 7.68 5.57 -9.06
CA ILE A 184 6.82 4.45 -9.44
C ILE A 184 6.93 4.17 -10.93
N GLN A 185 7.01 2.89 -11.29
CA GLN A 185 7.02 2.41 -12.66
C GLN A 185 6.34 1.05 -12.72
N ILE A 186 5.48 0.85 -13.72
CA ILE A 186 4.73 -0.39 -13.92
C ILE A 186 5.05 -0.94 -15.31
N SER A 187 5.81 -2.02 -15.35
CA SER A 187 6.14 -2.76 -16.57
C SER A 187 4.89 -3.37 -17.21
N ASP A 188 4.99 -3.80 -18.48
CA ASP A 188 3.88 -4.46 -19.18
C ASP A 188 3.43 -5.74 -18.47
N GLU A 189 4.38 -6.57 -18.05
CA GLU A 189 4.13 -7.82 -17.32
C GLU A 189 3.30 -7.57 -16.04
N VAL A 190 3.74 -6.62 -15.21
CA VAL A 190 3.04 -6.29 -13.95
C VAL A 190 1.70 -5.63 -14.25
N ARG A 191 1.63 -4.77 -15.28
CA ARG A 191 0.39 -4.11 -15.70
C ARG A 191 -0.66 -5.12 -16.13
N GLU A 192 -0.31 -6.11 -16.96
CA GLU A 192 -1.24 -7.15 -17.42
C GLU A 192 -1.83 -7.94 -16.26
N LEU A 193 -0.97 -8.37 -15.34
CA LEU A 193 -1.39 -9.01 -14.08
C LEU A 193 -2.40 -8.15 -13.32
N LEU A 194 -2.06 -6.87 -13.09
CA LEU A 194 -2.90 -5.92 -12.35
C LEU A 194 -4.24 -5.65 -13.04
N LEU A 195 -4.27 -5.54 -14.37
CA LEU A 195 -5.50 -5.39 -15.15
C LEU A 195 -6.37 -6.64 -15.06
N GLY A 196 -5.77 -7.83 -15.13
CA GLY A 196 -6.46 -9.10 -14.91
C GLY A 196 -7.13 -9.13 -13.54
N ILE A 197 -6.39 -8.81 -12.48
CA ILE A 197 -6.93 -8.76 -11.12
C ILE A 197 -8.05 -7.72 -11.03
N ALA A 198 -7.86 -6.51 -11.57
CA ALA A 198 -8.84 -5.42 -11.53
C ALA A 198 -10.14 -5.77 -12.27
N ASN A 199 -10.09 -6.67 -13.25
CA ASN A 199 -11.22 -7.07 -14.08
C ASN A 199 -11.76 -8.48 -13.78
N PHE A 200 -11.43 -9.10 -12.64
CA PHE A 200 -11.85 -10.48 -12.31
C PHE A 200 -11.35 -11.55 -13.31
N GLY A 201 -10.17 -11.37 -13.89
CA GLY A 201 -9.56 -12.35 -14.82
C GLY A 201 -9.29 -13.73 -14.22
N TYR A 202 -9.34 -13.87 -12.89
CA TYR A 202 -9.25 -15.14 -12.17
C TYR A 202 -10.60 -15.84 -11.96
N ALA A 203 -11.72 -15.19 -12.28
CA ALA A 203 -13.06 -15.71 -12.02
C ALA A 203 -13.64 -16.42 -13.27
N HIS A 204 -14.74 -17.15 -13.07
CA HIS A 204 -15.47 -17.76 -14.20
C HIS A 204 -15.85 -16.70 -15.25
N PRO A 205 -15.76 -16.98 -16.57
CA PRO A 205 -15.98 -15.98 -17.63
C PRO A 205 -17.31 -15.21 -17.53
N VAL A 206 -18.36 -15.85 -17.02
CA VAL A 206 -19.67 -15.21 -16.78
C VAL A 206 -19.58 -14.13 -15.70
N ILE A 207 -18.86 -14.39 -14.60
CA ILE A 207 -18.64 -13.43 -13.51
C ILE A 207 -17.79 -12.26 -14.03
N GLN A 208 -16.70 -12.57 -14.75
CA GLN A 208 -15.84 -11.57 -15.37
C GLN A 208 -16.64 -10.64 -16.31
N LYS A 209 -17.42 -11.20 -17.24
CA LYS A 209 -18.23 -10.43 -18.19
C LYS A 209 -19.27 -9.56 -17.48
N ARG A 210 -19.89 -10.06 -16.42
CA ARG A 210 -20.96 -9.35 -15.69
C ARG A 210 -20.45 -8.27 -14.73
N PHE A 211 -19.41 -8.56 -13.97
CA PHE A 211 -18.96 -7.73 -12.85
C PHE A 211 -17.57 -7.10 -13.05
N GLY A 212 -16.75 -7.64 -13.95
CA GLY A 212 -15.40 -7.16 -14.26
C GLY A 212 -15.35 -5.66 -14.59
N PRO A 213 -16.15 -5.15 -15.56
CA PRO A 213 -16.13 -3.73 -15.92
C PRO A 213 -16.44 -2.78 -14.76
N VAL A 214 -17.34 -3.18 -13.85
CA VAL A 214 -17.70 -2.40 -12.66
C VAL A 214 -16.57 -2.40 -11.64
N LYS A 215 -15.99 -3.57 -11.35
CA LYS A 215 -14.82 -3.69 -10.46
C LYS A 215 -13.65 -2.88 -10.98
N TYR A 216 -13.35 -2.99 -12.28
CA TYR A 216 -12.28 -2.27 -12.94
C TYR A 216 -12.47 -0.75 -12.78
N ARG A 217 -13.62 -0.22 -13.20
CA ARG A 217 -13.92 1.22 -13.11
C ARG A 217 -13.80 1.74 -11.68
N ARG A 218 -14.31 0.98 -10.70
CA ARG A 218 -14.24 1.35 -9.29
C ARG A 218 -12.80 1.31 -8.77
N THR A 219 -12.03 0.29 -9.11
CA THR A 219 -10.61 0.15 -8.77
C THR A 219 -9.81 1.34 -9.29
N ILE A 220 -9.92 1.65 -10.59
CA ILE A 220 -9.21 2.79 -11.19
C ILE A 220 -9.67 4.13 -10.60
N GLY A 221 -10.94 4.25 -10.22
CA GLY A 221 -11.49 5.45 -9.57
C GLY A 221 -10.88 5.76 -8.20
N TYR A 222 -10.38 4.74 -7.48
CA TYR A 222 -9.69 4.92 -6.18
C TYR A 222 -8.19 5.18 -6.30
N LEU A 223 -7.59 4.99 -7.48
CA LEU A 223 -6.16 5.25 -7.66
C LEU A 223 -5.87 6.76 -7.69
N PRO A 224 -4.78 7.22 -7.04
CA PRO A 224 -4.26 8.55 -7.28
C PRO A 224 -3.83 8.75 -8.74
N PRO A 225 -3.77 10.00 -9.24
CA PRO A 225 -3.42 10.30 -10.63
C PRO A 225 -2.13 9.63 -11.11
N ALA A 226 -1.03 9.74 -10.36
CA ALA A 226 0.27 9.18 -10.72
C ALA A 226 0.21 7.65 -10.95
N PHE A 227 -0.54 6.91 -10.13
CA PHE A 227 -0.70 5.46 -10.29
C PHE A 227 -1.56 5.10 -11.50
N ARG A 228 -2.56 5.93 -11.86
CA ARG A 228 -3.33 5.73 -13.11
C ARG A 228 -2.48 5.95 -14.35
N GLU A 229 -1.60 6.95 -14.29
CA GLU A 229 -0.63 7.25 -15.34
C GLU A 229 0.38 6.12 -15.50
N ALA A 230 0.98 5.65 -14.40
CA ALA A 230 1.87 4.49 -14.41
C ALA A 230 1.16 3.22 -14.93
N MET A 231 -0.11 3.01 -14.56
CA MET A 231 -0.96 1.94 -15.08
C MET A 231 -1.37 2.16 -16.54
N ARG A 232 -1.13 3.33 -17.14
CA ARG A 232 -1.52 3.68 -18.51
C ARG A 232 -3.01 3.42 -18.76
N VAL A 233 -3.85 3.92 -17.84
CA VAL A 233 -5.32 3.80 -17.90
C VAL A 233 -6.01 5.15 -17.76
N ARG A 234 -7.09 5.34 -18.51
CA ARG A 234 -7.96 6.51 -18.38
C ARG A 234 -9.02 6.27 -17.31
N GLY A 235 -9.22 7.24 -16.42
CA GLY A 235 -10.29 7.19 -15.42
C GLY A 235 -10.70 8.59 -14.98
N ARG A 236 -12.01 8.83 -14.82
CA ARG A 236 -12.48 10.03 -14.11
C ARG A 236 -12.16 9.88 -12.63
N PRO A 237 -11.57 10.90 -11.97
CA PRO A 237 -11.49 10.91 -10.52
C PRO A 237 -12.90 10.79 -9.95
N ARG A 238 -13.10 10.00 -8.89
CA ARG A 238 -14.23 10.27 -8.01
C ARG A 238 -13.91 11.57 -7.27
N ILE A 239 -14.49 12.70 -7.72
CA ILE A 239 -14.29 14.04 -7.14
C ILE A 239 -14.74 14.03 -5.66
N ASN A 240 -13.91 14.68 -4.82
CA ASN A 240 -13.89 14.73 -3.36
C ASN A 240 -14.86 15.76 -2.75
N SER A 241 -15.29 15.53 -1.51
CA SER A 241 -15.76 16.59 -0.59
C SER A 241 -15.18 16.55 0.83
N GLY A 242 -14.24 15.64 1.16
CA GLY A 242 -13.62 15.58 2.51
C GLY A 242 -12.08 15.62 2.58
N SER A 243 -11.39 15.36 1.47
CA SER A 243 -9.94 15.05 1.45
C SER A 243 -9.10 16.03 0.64
N THR A 244 -9.64 17.22 0.34
CA THR A 244 -9.08 18.21 -0.60
C THR A 244 -7.68 18.73 -0.24
N ASN A 245 -7.20 18.49 0.98
CA ASN A 245 -5.85 18.88 1.40
C ASN A 245 -4.80 17.77 1.21
N MET A 246 -5.19 16.49 1.12
CA MET A 246 -4.26 15.37 0.94
C MET A 246 -3.65 15.32 -0.47
N TRP A 247 -4.33 15.89 -1.47
CA TRP A 247 -4.03 15.68 -2.88
C TRP A 247 -3.41 16.89 -3.60
N ARG A 248 -3.22 18.02 -2.90
CA ARG A 248 -2.70 19.27 -3.50
C ARG A 248 -1.18 19.33 -3.61
N GLY A 249 -0.44 18.45 -2.93
CA GLY A 249 1.03 18.41 -2.97
C GLY A 249 1.61 17.85 -4.27
N VAL A 250 0.86 17.02 -5.00
CA VAL A 250 1.37 16.30 -6.19
C VAL A 250 1.30 17.13 -7.48
N SER A 251 0.62 18.29 -7.48
CA SER A 251 0.35 19.07 -8.70
C SER A 251 1.09 20.41 -8.82
N GLN A 252 1.96 20.78 -7.88
CA GLN A 252 2.71 22.05 -7.92
C GLN A 252 4.23 21.82 -8.00
N GLY A 253 4.69 21.16 -9.08
CA GLY A 253 6.11 20.89 -9.32
C GLY A 253 6.58 21.06 -10.76
N SER A 254 5.76 21.61 -11.66
CA SER A 254 6.17 21.86 -13.06
C SER A 254 5.68 23.22 -13.58
N GLY A 255 6.02 24.29 -12.86
CA GLY A 255 5.94 25.65 -13.39
C GLY A 255 7.18 25.95 -14.22
N ARG A 256 7.13 25.68 -15.53
CA ARG A 256 8.12 26.22 -16.48
C ARG A 256 8.08 27.75 -16.41
N SER A 257 9.14 28.35 -15.91
CA SER A 257 9.47 29.76 -16.08
C SER A 257 9.75 30.03 -17.56
N HIS A 258 8.74 30.47 -18.31
CA HIS A 258 8.96 31.24 -19.53
C HIS A 258 9.20 32.69 -19.11
N CYS A 259 10.48 33.06 -18.97
CA CYS A 259 10.89 34.45 -19.04
C CYS A 259 10.58 34.95 -20.45
N GLY A 260 9.63 35.88 -20.55
CA GLY A 260 9.52 36.76 -21.71
C GLY A 260 10.60 37.82 -21.63
N CYS A 261 11.42 37.93 -22.67
CA CYS A 261 12.13 39.15 -22.99
C CYS A 261 11.67 39.61 -24.38
N ARG A 262 10.95 40.74 -24.38
CA ARG A 262 10.81 41.63 -25.52
C ARG A 262 12.15 42.34 -25.72
N SER A 263 12.66 42.36 -26.95
CA SER A 263 13.35 43.46 -27.64
C SER A 263 13.47 43.05 -29.10
#